data_AF-A0A255QT40-F1
#
_entry.id   AF-A0A255QT40-F1
#
_cell.length_a   1.000
_cell.length_b   1.000
_cell.length_c   1.000
_cell.angle_alpha   90.00
_cell.angle_beta   90.00
_cell.angle_gamma   90.00
#
_symmetry.space_group_name_H-M   'P 1'
#
loop_
_entity.id
_entity.type
_entity.pdbx_description
1 polymer ?
#
loop_
_entity_poly.entity_id
_entity_poly.type
_entity_poly.pdbx_seq_one_letter_code
_entity_poly.pdbx_strand_id
1 'polypeptide(L)'
;MSRSIDEAAANFESIGMSKPTSSESQIQDPPSYVLIDFENVQPKQLRKLRQKNYFVLVFVGANQSAIQFDFAFAMQSLGDSGRYVKISGQAQDALDFHIAYYIGKLWDSSPKSRFHIISKDKGFDPLVDHLNRQKQRVWRHEDLTPLISAAGGSVPVSEASPINSPAKPVPKVPAKPADDMSQLIAKVKRWLEANPDSRPSRRDGLANWLRNSFDRNLETKQIKKLKESLEKAGVIKFDGERIVYCFAKNETQRPVQVQLPSVSGPSAAANPITN
;
A
#
# COMPACT_ATOMS: atom_id res chain seq x y z
N MET A 1 47.73 19.47 62.90
CA MET A 1 48.14 20.82 62.44
C MET A 1 48.47 20.71 60.97
N SER A 2 47.56 21.24 60.17
CA SER A 2 47.45 21.05 58.73
C SER A 2 48.21 22.14 57.99
N ARG A 3 49.07 21.76 57.03
CA ARG A 3 49.60 22.63 55.97
C ARG A 3 49.69 21.77 54.71
N SER A 4 48.62 21.83 53.90
CA SER A 4 48.55 22.54 52.62
C SER A 4 49.51 21.95 51.58
N ILE A 5 48.99 21.00 50.82
CA ILE A 5 49.56 20.51 49.58
C ILE A 5 48.84 21.28 48.47
N ASP A 6 49.14 22.58 48.36
CA ASP A 6 48.55 23.49 47.37
C ASP A 6 49.67 24.36 46.79
N GLU A 7 50.63 23.79 46.05
CA GLU A 7 51.58 24.62 45.27
C GLU A 7 52.37 23.84 44.21
N ALA A 8 51.71 23.10 43.31
CA ALA A 8 52.39 22.50 42.14
C ALA A 8 51.49 22.21 40.93
N ALA A 9 50.55 23.11 40.60
CA ALA A 9 49.80 23.01 39.33
C ALA A 9 49.40 24.37 38.74
N ALA A 10 50.23 25.40 38.93
CA ALA A 10 50.06 26.71 38.30
C ALA A 10 51.21 26.97 37.31
N ASN A 11 51.03 26.53 36.06
CA ASN A 11 51.50 27.20 34.84
C ASN A 11 51.18 26.35 33.60
N PHE A 12 49.92 26.37 33.18
CA PHE A 12 49.53 26.14 31.77
C PHE A 12 48.16 26.79 31.49
N GLU A 13 48.04 28.09 31.83
CA GLU A 13 46.96 28.95 31.33
C GLU A 13 47.56 30.06 30.49
N SER A 14 47.69 29.83 29.19
CA SER A 14 47.71 30.86 28.14
C SER A 14 47.85 30.18 26.78
N ILE A 15 46.70 29.85 26.18
CA ILE A 15 46.33 30.03 24.76
C ILE A 15 44.92 29.42 24.63
N GLY A 16 43.92 30.28 24.86
CA GLY A 16 42.56 30.23 24.30
C GLY A 16 41.87 28.88 24.12
N MET A 17 41.49 28.21 25.20
CA MET A 17 40.29 27.36 25.17
C MET A 17 39.07 28.28 25.31
N SER A 18 38.46 28.67 24.18
CA SER A 18 37.04 29.00 24.22
C SER A 18 36.30 27.74 24.65
N LYS A 19 35.63 27.79 25.81
CA LYS A 19 34.61 26.80 26.20
C LYS A 19 33.78 26.43 24.97
N PRO A 20 33.41 25.15 24.76
CA PRO A 20 32.39 24.84 23.78
C PRO A 20 31.12 25.59 24.21
N THR A 21 30.86 26.69 23.52
CA THR A 21 29.60 27.41 23.57
C THR A 21 28.53 26.36 23.33
N SER A 22 27.67 26.17 24.34
CA SER A 22 26.40 25.48 24.22
C SER A 22 25.55 26.22 23.19
N SER A 23 25.87 26.06 21.91
CA SER A 23 25.10 26.56 20.80
C SER A 23 23.93 25.60 20.62
N GLU A 24 22.78 26.02 21.16
CA GLU A 24 21.43 25.67 20.73
C GLU A 24 21.34 24.41 19.86
N SER A 25 20.94 23.31 20.50
CA SER A 25 20.35 22.18 19.81
C SER A 25 19.20 22.70 18.95
N GLN A 26 19.47 22.98 17.67
CA GLN A 26 18.44 23.21 16.68
C GLN A 26 17.48 22.03 16.80
N ILE A 27 16.22 22.31 17.13
CA ILE A 27 15.15 21.33 17.16
C ILE A 27 14.90 20.94 15.69
N GLN A 28 15.77 20.09 15.14
CA GLN A 28 15.53 19.43 13.87
C GLN A 28 14.49 18.35 14.15
N ASP A 29 13.36 18.41 13.42
CA ASP A 29 12.35 17.36 13.51
C ASP A 29 13.01 16.00 13.31
N PRO A 30 12.63 14.98 14.10
CA PRO A 30 13.20 13.66 13.95
C PRO A 30 13.03 13.13 12.53
N PRO A 31 14.03 12.43 11.98
CA PRO A 31 14.00 11.92 10.62
C PRO A 31 12.84 10.94 10.43
N SER A 32 12.24 10.98 9.26
CA SER A 32 11.15 10.11 8.82
C SER A 32 11.65 9.20 7.70
N TYR A 33 11.79 7.91 8.00
CA TYR A 33 12.16 6.89 7.03
C TYR A 33 10.92 6.33 6.35
N VAL A 34 10.91 6.33 5.02
CA VAL A 34 9.85 5.77 4.17
C VAL A 34 10.38 4.52 3.52
N LEU A 35 9.90 3.36 3.94
CA LEU A 35 10.34 2.04 3.49
C LEU A 35 9.30 1.52 2.51
N ILE A 36 9.66 1.48 1.23
CA ILE A 36 8.75 1.10 0.15
C ILE A 36 9.01 -0.36 -0.21
N ASP A 37 7.97 -1.17 -0.06
CA ASP A 37 7.91 -2.53 -0.59
C ASP A 37 7.61 -2.46 -2.09
N PHE A 38 8.66 -2.54 -2.91
CA PHE A 38 8.52 -2.32 -4.35
C PHE A 38 7.91 -3.51 -5.11
N GLU A 39 7.85 -4.68 -4.49
CA GLU A 39 7.13 -5.84 -5.03
C GLU A 39 5.62 -5.62 -4.95
N ASN A 40 5.16 -5.01 -3.85
CA ASN A 40 3.73 -4.78 -3.62
C ASN A 40 3.23 -3.44 -4.19
N VAL A 41 4.04 -2.38 -4.13
CA VAL A 41 3.62 -1.02 -4.51
C VAL A 41 4.64 -0.27 -5.36
N GLN A 42 4.15 0.52 -6.33
CA GLN A 42 4.98 1.40 -7.15
C GLN A 42 4.37 2.82 -7.17
N PRO A 43 4.65 3.65 -6.14
CA PRO A 43 4.01 4.95 -6.01
C PRO A 43 4.43 5.94 -7.09
N LYS A 44 3.46 6.63 -7.71
CA LYS A 44 3.71 7.62 -8.78
C LYS A 44 4.19 8.99 -8.26
N GLN A 45 3.89 9.33 -7.00
CA GLN A 45 4.06 10.68 -6.47
C GLN A 45 5.33 10.85 -5.61
N LEU A 46 6.36 10.05 -5.86
CA LEU A 46 7.55 9.97 -5.01
C LEU A 46 8.29 11.31 -4.86
N ARG A 47 8.29 12.14 -5.90
CA ARG A 47 8.94 13.47 -5.88
C ARG A 47 8.36 14.42 -4.83
N LYS A 48 7.13 14.19 -4.37
CA LYS A 48 6.50 15.01 -3.32
C LYS A 48 7.12 14.78 -1.93
N LEU A 49 7.91 13.73 -1.77
CA LEU A 49 8.69 13.45 -0.56
C LEU A 49 10.05 14.18 -0.52
N ARG A 50 10.34 15.10 -1.47
CA ARG A 50 11.51 16.01 -1.45
C ARG A 50 11.38 17.08 -0.37
N GLN A 51 11.08 16.66 0.85
CA GLN A 51 10.90 17.52 2.01
C GLN A 51 12.08 17.35 2.96
N LYS A 52 12.29 18.33 3.83
CA LYS A 52 13.28 18.21 4.89
C LYS A 52 12.92 17.01 5.78
N ASN A 53 13.93 16.22 6.12
CA ASN A 53 13.87 15.09 7.06
C ASN A 53 13.13 13.83 6.59
N TYR A 54 12.80 13.68 5.31
CA TYR A 54 12.35 12.40 4.75
C TYR A 54 13.51 11.62 4.10
N PHE A 55 13.60 10.33 4.40
CA PHE A 55 14.58 9.41 3.82
C PHE A 55 13.86 8.20 3.24
N VAL A 56 13.93 8.03 1.92
CA VAL A 56 13.22 6.97 1.18
C VAL A 56 14.16 5.80 0.92
N LEU A 57 13.75 4.62 1.36
CA LEU A 57 14.39 3.34 1.10
C LEU A 57 13.44 2.47 0.28
N VAL A 58 13.79 2.19 -0.97
CA VAL A 58 12.99 1.34 -1.86
C VAL A 58 13.59 -0.06 -1.88
N PHE A 59 12.85 -1.02 -1.32
CA PHE A 59 13.26 -2.42 -1.26
C PHE A 59 12.83 -3.12 -2.54
N VAL A 60 13.81 -3.64 -3.29
CA VAL A 60 13.61 -4.25 -4.61
C VAL A 60 13.86 -5.74 -4.50
N GLY A 61 12.86 -6.52 -4.92
CA GLY A 61 12.91 -7.98 -4.93
C GLY A 61 14.08 -8.56 -5.72
N ALA A 62 14.54 -9.76 -5.35
CA ALA A 62 15.65 -10.42 -6.04
C ALA A 62 15.36 -10.68 -7.53
N ASN A 63 14.09 -10.97 -7.85
CA ASN A 63 13.62 -11.24 -9.22
C ASN A 63 13.29 -9.99 -10.01
N GLN A 64 13.31 -8.82 -9.38
CA GLN A 64 13.01 -7.58 -10.04
C GLN A 64 14.28 -7.02 -10.68
N SER A 65 14.43 -7.31 -11.98
CA SER A 65 15.60 -6.94 -12.79
C SER A 65 15.51 -5.53 -13.38
N ALA A 66 14.31 -4.95 -13.43
CA ALA A 66 14.05 -3.66 -14.05
C ALA A 66 13.20 -2.75 -13.17
N ILE A 67 13.48 -1.45 -13.27
CA ILE A 67 12.72 -0.37 -12.64
C ILE A 67 12.26 0.55 -13.75
N GLN A 68 10.98 0.95 -13.72
CA GLN A 68 10.45 1.87 -14.73
C GLN A 68 11.18 3.21 -14.70
N PHE A 69 11.46 3.77 -15.88
CA PHE A 69 12.22 5.01 -16.03
C PHE A 69 11.62 6.15 -15.20
N ASP A 70 10.31 6.34 -15.22
CA ASP A 70 9.64 7.41 -14.47
C ASP A 70 9.87 7.30 -12.96
N PHE A 71 9.90 6.07 -12.43
CA PHE A 71 10.18 5.81 -11.03
C PHE A 71 11.65 6.08 -10.70
N ALA A 72 12.58 5.62 -11.54
CA ALA A 72 14.00 5.88 -11.38
C ALA A 72 14.34 7.37 -11.43
N PHE A 73 13.74 8.10 -12.37
CA PHE A 73 13.88 9.55 -12.49
C PHE A 73 13.32 10.24 -11.24
N ALA A 74 12.17 9.78 -10.72
CA ALA A 74 11.60 10.32 -9.48
C ALA A 74 12.52 10.06 -8.27
N MET A 75 13.11 8.86 -8.16
CA MET A 75 14.10 8.54 -7.12
C MET A 75 15.34 9.43 -7.21
N GLN A 76 15.88 9.65 -8.41
CA GLN A 76 17.05 10.52 -8.59
C GLN A 76 16.79 11.96 -8.11
N SER A 77 15.56 12.45 -8.24
CA SER A 77 15.19 13.79 -7.75
C SER A 77 15.23 13.93 -6.22
N LEU A 78 15.24 12.83 -5.47
CA LEU A 78 15.39 12.85 -4.01
C LEU A 78 16.84 13.10 -3.54
N GLY A 79 17.83 12.97 -4.44
CA GLY A 79 19.25 13.10 -4.07
C GLY A 79 19.65 12.09 -3.00
N ASP A 80 20.43 12.54 -2.01
CA ASP A 80 20.95 11.69 -0.92
C ASP A 80 19.86 11.12 0.01
N SER A 81 18.65 11.68 -0.06
CA SER A 81 17.48 11.20 0.69
C SER A 81 16.81 9.98 0.06
N GLY A 82 17.22 9.51 -1.13
CA GLY A 82 16.62 8.35 -1.80
C GLY A 82 17.63 7.25 -2.08
N ARG A 83 17.34 6.01 -1.65
CA ARG A 83 18.20 4.85 -1.92
C ARG A 83 17.42 3.59 -2.27
N TYR A 84 17.96 2.82 -3.22
CA TYR A 84 17.52 1.46 -3.51
C TYR A 84 18.22 0.45 -2.59
N VAL A 85 17.45 -0.52 -2.11
CA VAL A 85 17.95 -1.68 -1.37
C VAL A 85 17.51 -2.91 -2.15
N LYS A 86 18.39 -3.44 -3.00
CA LYS A 86 18.11 -4.70 -3.72
C LYS A 86 18.42 -5.86 -2.80
N ILE A 87 17.43 -6.72 -2.56
CA ILE A 87 17.61 -7.91 -1.74
C ILE A 87 18.21 -9.05 -2.56
N SER A 88 18.95 -9.94 -1.90
CA SER A 88 19.50 -11.16 -2.49
C SER A 88 18.75 -12.39 -1.98
N GLY A 89 18.56 -13.38 -2.83
CA GLY A 89 17.92 -14.65 -2.45
C GLY A 89 16.41 -14.64 -2.68
N GLN A 90 15.86 -15.83 -2.88
CA GLN A 90 14.43 -16.05 -3.09
C GLN A 90 13.91 -16.83 -1.89
N ALA A 91 13.10 -16.18 -1.07
CA ALA A 91 12.31 -16.84 -0.05
C ALA A 91 10.95 -16.15 0.04
N GLN A 92 9.95 -16.91 0.48
CA GLN A 92 8.66 -16.33 0.83
C GLN A 92 8.89 -15.25 1.90
N ASP A 93 8.28 -14.08 1.70
CA ASP A 93 8.35 -12.92 2.61
C ASP A 93 9.79 -12.39 2.83
N ALA A 94 10.73 -12.71 1.93
CA ALA A 94 12.13 -12.28 2.06
C ALA A 94 12.26 -10.76 2.14
N LEU A 95 11.48 -10.03 1.34
CA LEU A 95 11.51 -8.58 1.30
C LEU A 95 11.02 -7.98 2.62
N ASP A 96 9.98 -8.56 3.21
CA ASP A 96 9.40 -8.12 4.47
C ASP A 96 10.38 -8.27 5.63
N PHE A 97 11.14 -9.37 5.67
CA PHE A 97 12.22 -9.56 6.63
C PHE A 97 13.35 -8.54 6.47
N HIS A 98 13.69 -8.16 5.23
CA HIS A 98 14.67 -7.10 5.02
C HIS A 98 14.16 -5.74 5.51
N ILE A 99 12.89 -5.41 5.26
CA ILE A 99 12.26 -4.19 5.78
C ILE A 99 12.31 -4.19 7.31
N ALA A 100 11.90 -5.29 7.96
CA ALA A 100 11.93 -5.42 9.42
C ALA A 100 13.35 -5.24 9.98
N TYR A 101 14.36 -5.88 9.36
CA TYR A 101 15.77 -5.72 9.73
C TYR A 101 16.22 -4.25 9.63
N TYR A 102 15.89 -3.56 8.54
CA TYR A 102 16.30 -2.17 8.34
C TYR A 102 15.63 -1.22 9.34
N ILE A 103 14.37 -1.45 9.71
CA ILE A 103 13.71 -0.68 10.78
C ILE A 103 14.50 -0.83 12.09
N GLY A 104 14.83 -2.06 12.48
CA GLY A 104 15.62 -2.32 13.69
C GLY A 104 16.99 -1.64 13.65
N LYS A 105 17.71 -1.76 12.52
CA LYS A 105 19.02 -1.13 12.32
C LYS A 105 18.98 0.40 12.41
N LEU A 106 17.99 1.02 11.76
CA LEU A 106 17.82 2.48 11.74
C LEU A 106 17.34 3.01 13.07
N TRP A 107 16.51 2.24 13.79
CA TRP A 107 16.07 2.59 15.14
C TRP A 107 17.27 2.70 16.09
N ASP A 108 18.19 1.73 16.05
CA ASP A 108 19.39 1.72 16.89
C ASP A 108 20.29 2.95 16.62
N SER A 109 20.46 3.30 15.34
CA SER A 109 21.25 4.49 14.95
C SER A 109 20.52 5.82 15.19
N SER A 110 19.18 5.82 15.28
CA SER A 110 18.38 7.04 15.41
C SER A 110 17.06 6.78 16.17
N PRO A 111 17.09 6.69 17.52
CA PRO A 111 15.97 6.20 18.33
C PRO A 111 14.71 7.10 18.37
N LYS A 112 14.76 8.31 17.80
CA LYS A 112 13.60 9.23 17.74
C LYS A 112 12.92 9.24 16.37
N SER A 113 13.41 8.44 15.43
CA SER A 113 12.94 8.44 14.05
C SER A 113 11.51 7.94 13.91
N ARG A 114 10.84 8.39 12.86
CA ARG A 114 9.54 7.89 12.41
C ARG A 114 9.74 6.93 11.26
N PHE A 115 8.96 5.86 11.21
CA PHE A 115 9.05 4.85 10.16
C PHE A 115 7.70 4.69 9.49
N HIS A 116 7.71 4.72 8.17
CA HIS A 116 6.52 4.59 7.34
C HIS A 116 6.75 3.48 6.33
N ILE A 117 6.13 2.32 6.56
CA ILE A 117 6.12 1.20 5.61
C ILE A 117 5.06 1.50 4.57
N ILE A 118 5.41 1.47 3.28
CA ILE A 118 4.48 1.64 2.18
C ILE A 118 4.30 0.27 1.53
N SER A 119 3.20 -0.39 1.88
CA SER A 119 2.82 -1.71 1.37
C SER A 119 1.32 -1.95 1.60
N LYS A 120 0.65 -2.63 0.66
CA LYS A 120 -0.71 -3.15 0.83
C LYS A 120 -0.73 -4.49 1.56
N ASP A 121 0.43 -5.10 1.80
CA ASP A 121 0.47 -6.31 2.60
C ASP A 121 0.20 -6.01 4.08
N LYS A 122 -0.75 -6.78 4.63
CA LYS A 122 -1.12 -6.71 6.04
C LYS A 122 -0.23 -7.61 6.91
N GLY A 123 0.67 -8.40 6.33
CA GLY A 123 1.68 -9.19 7.05
C GLY A 123 2.59 -8.35 7.94
N PHE A 124 2.75 -7.05 7.63
CA PHE A 124 3.45 -6.09 8.48
C PHE A 124 2.65 -5.61 9.70
N ASP A 125 1.31 -5.78 9.76
CA ASP A 125 0.49 -5.24 10.84
C ASP A 125 0.93 -5.75 12.23
N PRO A 126 1.21 -7.05 12.44
CA PRO A 126 1.75 -7.55 13.71
C PRO A 126 3.11 -6.94 14.10
N LEU A 127 3.98 -6.68 13.12
CA LEU A 127 5.26 -6.01 13.35
C LEU A 127 5.03 -4.58 13.82
N VAL A 128 4.19 -3.83 13.10
CA VAL A 128 3.85 -2.44 13.42
C VAL A 128 3.27 -2.35 14.84
N ASP A 129 2.33 -3.23 15.17
CA ASP A 129 1.73 -3.29 16.52
C ASP A 129 2.77 -3.57 17.61
N HIS A 130 3.67 -4.52 17.36
CA HIS A 130 4.74 -4.86 18.29
C HIS A 130 5.66 -3.67 18.56
N LEU A 131 6.13 -3.00 17.50
CA LEU A 131 7.04 -1.85 17.61
C LEU A 131 6.34 -0.64 18.26
N ASN A 132 5.06 -0.39 17.96
CA ASN A 132 4.30 0.68 18.59
C ASN A 132 4.10 0.45 20.10
N ARG A 133 3.91 -0.80 20.56
CA ARG A 133 3.89 -1.14 22.00
C ARG A 133 5.22 -0.85 22.70
N GLN A 134 6.33 -0.94 21.96
CA GLN A 134 7.66 -0.56 22.42
C GLN A 134 7.90 0.96 22.34
N LYS A 135 6.84 1.76 22.09
CA LYS A 135 6.88 3.22 21.89
C LYS A 135 7.72 3.67 20.70
N GLN A 136 7.95 2.77 19.74
CA GLN A 136 8.54 3.13 18.46
C GLN A 136 7.48 3.73 17.55
N ARG A 137 7.85 4.70 16.72
CA ARG A 137 6.91 5.46 15.88
C ARG A 137 6.84 4.83 14.49
N VAL A 138 6.04 3.77 14.33
CA VAL A 138 5.96 3.00 13.08
C VAL A 138 4.52 2.94 12.57
N TRP A 139 4.33 3.16 11.28
CA TRP A 139 3.03 3.04 10.61
C TRP A 139 3.17 2.30 9.29
N ARG A 140 2.11 1.61 8.88
CA ARG A 140 1.95 1.11 7.51
C ARG A 140 0.89 1.93 6.77
N HIS A 141 1.20 2.26 5.52
CA HIS A 141 0.30 2.92 4.58
C HIS A 141 0.24 2.11 3.29
N GLU A 142 -0.90 2.11 2.62
CA GLU A 142 -1.05 1.45 1.31
C GLU A 142 -0.45 2.27 0.17
N ASP A 143 -0.26 3.58 0.38
CA ASP A 143 0.33 4.51 -0.57
C ASP A 143 1.02 5.70 0.16
N LEU A 144 1.48 6.69 -0.61
CA LEU A 144 2.17 7.87 -0.09
C LEU A 144 1.23 9.02 0.32
N THR A 145 -0.08 8.89 0.09
CA THR A 145 -1.05 9.97 0.27
C THR A 145 -1.03 10.54 1.69
N PRO A 146 -1.01 9.72 2.77
CA PRO A 146 -0.98 10.23 4.14
C PRO A 146 0.25 11.09 4.45
N LEU A 147 1.41 10.74 3.88
CA LEU A 147 2.67 11.45 4.10
C LEU A 147 2.71 12.78 3.37
N ILE A 148 2.15 12.81 2.16
CA ILE A 148 2.08 14.01 1.33
C ILE A 148 1.09 15.01 1.92
N SER A 149 -0.05 14.54 2.44
CA SER A 149 -1.07 15.41 3.04
C SER A 149 -0.64 15.95 4.41
N ALA A 150 0.06 15.15 5.22
CA ALA A 150 0.56 15.59 6.53
C ALA A 150 1.65 16.68 6.44
N ALA A 151 2.32 16.77 5.30
CA ALA A 151 3.30 17.82 5.03
C ALA A 151 2.69 19.21 4.75
N GLY A 152 1.37 19.28 4.53
CA GLY A 152 0.64 20.51 4.21
C GLY A 152 0.08 21.27 5.40
N GLY A 153 0.20 20.77 6.64
CA GLY A 153 -0.29 21.47 7.82
C GLY A 153 -0.48 20.56 9.02
N SER A 154 0.05 21.03 10.16
CA SER A 154 -0.26 20.64 11.55
C SER A 154 -0.69 19.19 11.82
N VAL A 155 0.23 18.46 12.45
CA VAL A 155 0.04 17.19 13.16
C VAL A 155 -1.22 17.22 14.05
N PRO A 156 -2.12 16.23 14.00
CA PRO A 156 -2.85 15.82 15.18
C PRO A 156 -2.01 14.76 15.90
N VAL A 157 -1.43 15.16 17.04
CA VAL A 157 -0.94 14.21 18.04
C VAL A 157 -2.19 13.58 18.65
N SER A 158 -2.52 12.35 18.24
CA SER A 158 -3.43 11.50 19.01
C SER A 158 -2.61 10.85 20.13
N GLU A 159 -2.67 11.50 21.29
CA GLU A 159 -2.24 10.95 22.58
C GLU A 159 -2.94 9.62 22.88
N ALA A 160 -2.23 8.83 23.67
CA ALA A 160 -2.51 7.47 24.08
C ALA A 160 -3.93 7.27 24.62
N SER A 161 -4.56 6.16 24.21
CA SER A 161 -5.58 5.50 25.02
C SER A 161 -4.90 4.47 25.93
N PRO A 162 -5.14 4.47 27.26
CA PRO A 162 -4.51 3.54 28.19
C PRO A 162 -5.06 2.12 28.03
N ILE A 163 -4.16 1.16 28.21
CA ILE A 163 -4.45 -0.26 28.38
C ILE A 163 -5.19 -0.43 29.71
N ASN A 164 -6.41 -0.96 29.67
CA ASN A 164 -6.91 -1.79 30.75
C ASN A 164 -7.65 -2.98 30.13
N SER A 165 -6.98 -4.12 30.06
CA SER A 165 -7.64 -5.41 29.91
C SER A 165 -7.85 -5.99 31.30
N PRO A 166 -9.05 -6.51 31.57
CA PRO A 166 -9.09 -7.84 32.17
C PRO A 166 -9.92 -8.81 31.32
N ALA A 167 -9.59 -10.08 31.55
CA ALA A 167 -10.01 -11.31 30.92
C ALA A 167 -11.50 -11.47 30.49
N LYS A 168 -11.69 -12.40 29.55
CA LYS A 168 -12.98 -12.97 29.06
C LYS A 168 -14.09 -13.03 30.12
N PRO A 169 -15.37 -12.82 29.70
CA PRO A 169 -16.23 -13.97 29.42
C PRO A 169 -17.11 -13.82 28.16
N VAL A 170 -17.28 -14.93 27.43
CA VAL A 170 -18.39 -15.24 26.50
C VAL A 170 -19.69 -15.48 27.29
N PRO A 171 -20.92 -15.56 26.71
CA PRO A 171 -21.51 -14.98 25.49
C PRO A 171 -22.96 -14.42 25.70
N LYS A 172 -23.52 -13.60 24.78
CA LYS A 172 -24.99 -13.44 24.62
C LYS A 172 -25.44 -12.92 23.22
N VAL A 173 -25.77 -13.89 22.35
CA VAL A 173 -26.82 -14.08 21.30
C VAL A 173 -27.64 -12.88 20.73
N PRO A 174 -28.28 -13.00 19.53
CA PRO A 174 -27.74 -12.81 18.18
C PRO A 174 -28.57 -11.81 17.32
N ALA A 175 -27.95 -11.08 16.39
CA ALA A 175 -28.66 -10.55 15.21
C ALA A 175 -28.53 -11.55 14.06
N LYS A 176 -29.62 -11.81 13.34
CA LYS A 176 -29.81 -12.90 12.35
C LYS A 176 -28.62 -13.11 11.38
N PRO A 177 -28.10 -14.35 11.24
CA PRO A 177 -27.09 -14.73 10.22
C PRO A 177 -27.52 -14.57 8.75
N ALA A 178 -28.81 -14.29 8.50
CA ALA A 178 -29.39 -14.26 7.16
C ALA A 178 -29.25 -12.89 6.46
N ASP A 179 -29.31 -11.79 7.22
CA ASP A 179 -29.26 -10.44 6.66
C ASP A 179 -27.85 -10.07 6.21
N ASP A 180 -26.84 -10.45 6.99
CA ASP A 180 -25.43 -10.21 6.67
C ASP A 180 -24.99 -10.96 5.39
N MET A 181 -25.39 -12.24 5.27
CA MET A 181 -25.08 -13.03 4.07
C MET A 181 -25.79 -12.50 2.81
N SER A 182 -27.02 -12.00 2.93
CA SER A 182 -27.76 -11.45 1.80
C SER A 182 -27.14 -10.13 1.31
N GLN A 183 -26.69 -9.28 2.25
CA GLN A 183 -25.95 -8.06 1.93
C GLN A 183 -24.58 -8.36 1.31
N LEU A 184 -23.87 -9.37 1.81
CA LEU A 184 -22.60 -9.79 1.25
C LEU A 184 -22.75 -10.30 -0.19
N ILE A 185 -23.77 -11.13 -0.46
CA ILE A 185 -24.09 -11.60 -1.82
C ILE A 185 -24.37 -10.42 -2.76
N ALA A 186 -25.15 -9.44 -2.32
CA ALA A 186 -25.45 -8.25 -3.11
C ALA A 186 -24.20 -7.42 -3.43
N LYS A 187 -23.31 -7.22 -2.45
CA LYS A 187 -22.02 -6.52 -2.63
C LYS A 187 -21.13 -7.23 -3.63
N VAL A 188 -20.98 -8.55 -3.52
CA VAL A 188 -20.17 -9.37 -4.44
C VAL A 188 -20.72 -9.29 -5.86
N LYS A 189 -22.04 -9.42 -6.04
CA LYS A 189 -22.69 -9.34 -7.35
C LYS A 189 -22.44 -7.98 -8.02
N ARG A 190 -22.67 -6.88 -7.29
CA ARG A 190 -22.48 -5.51 -7.81
C ARG A 190 -21.03 -5.26 -8.22
N TRP A 191 -20.07 -5.78 -7.46
CA TRP A 191 -18.65 -5.65 -7.80
C TRP A 191 -18.29 -6.44 -9.06
N LEU A 192 -18.73 -7.70 -9.16
CA LEU A 192 -18.44 -8.54 -10.32
C LEU A 192 -19.04 -7.95 -11.59
N GLU A 193 -20.22 -7.33 -11.50
CA GLU A 193 -20.84 -6.63 -12.62
C GLU A 193 -20.00 -5.43 -13.08
N ALA A 194 -19.56 -4.59 -12.14
CA ALA A 194 -18.81 -3.36 -12.42
C ALA A 194 -17.36 -3.57 -12.89
N ASN A 195 -16.77 -4.76 -12.68
CA ASN A 195 -15.34 -4.99 -12.92
C ASN A 195 -15.10 -6.21 -13.84
N PRO A 196 -15.33 -6.10 -15.16
CA PRO A 196 -15.19 -7.22 -16.10
C PRO A 196 -13.77 -7.78 -16.23
N ASP A 197 -12.75 -6.92 -16.19
CA ASP A 197 -11.36 -7.32 -16.43
C ASP A 197 -10.70 -7.97 -15.20
N SER A 198 -11.30 -7.78 -14.02
CA SER A 198 -10.76 -8.25 -12.72
C SER A 198 -11.48 -9.50 -12.21
N ARG A 199 -12.30 -10.15 -13.04
CA ARG A 199 -13.10 -11.32 -12.64
C ARG A 199 -12.24 -12.58 -12.55
N PRO A 200 -12.28 -13.33 -11.43
CA PRO A 200 -11.59 -14.61 -11.32
C PRO A 200 -12.04 -15.62 -12.40
N SER A 201 -11.12 -16.08 -13.24
CA SER A 201 -11.45 -17.02 -14.33
C SER A 201 -11.50 -18.49 -13.90
N ARG A 202 -11.02 -18.83 -12.69
CA ARG A 202 -10.91 -20.21 -12.18
C ARG A 202 -11.73 -20.44 -10.91
N ARG A 203 -12.30 -21.64 -10.76
CA ARG A 203 -13.17 -22.06 -9.65
C ARG A 203 -12.55 -21.85 -8.26
N ASP A 204 -11.28 -22.18 -8.11
CA ASP A 204 -10.54 -22.00 -6.85
C ASP A 204 -10.02 -20.57 -6.70
N GLY A 205 -9.75 -19.91 -7.83
CA GLY A 205 -9.46 -18.49 -7.90
C GLY A 205 -10.58 -17.64 -7.31
N LEU A 206 -11.86 -18.00 -7.55
CA LEU A 206 -13.00 -17.31 -6.94
C LEU A 206 -13.05 -17.43 -5.41
N ALA A 207 -12.69 -18.60 -4.85
CA ALA A 207 -12.69 -18.79 -3.40
C ALA A 207 -11.58 -17.96 -2.74
N ASN A 208 -10.38 -17.97 -3.33
CA ASN A 208 -9.26 -17.18 -2.84
C ASN A 208 -9.53 -15.67 -3.00
N TRP A 209 -10.11 -15.28 -4.13
CA TRP A 209 -10.52 -13.90 -4.38
C TRP A 209 -11.60 -13.42 -3.41
N LEU A 210 -12.62 -14.23 -3.08
CA LEU A 210 -13.64 -13.85 -2.09
C LEU A 210 -13.01 -13.57 -0.72
N ARG A 211 -12.06 -14.41 -0.28
CA ARG A 211 -11.34 -14.18 0.98
C ARG A 211 -10.48 -12.93 0.93
N ASN A 212 -9.79 -12.70 -0.18
CA ASN A 212 -8.83 -11.61 -0.28
C ASN A 212 -9.49 -10.25 -0.53
N SER A 213 -10.58 -10.22 -1.30
CA SER A 213 -11.23 -8.99 -1.78
C SER A 213 -12.46 -8.57 -0.97
N PHE A 214 -13.12 -9.49 -0.24
CA PHE A 214 -14.32 -9.16 0.54
C PHE A 214 -14.10 -9.37 2.03
N ASP A 215 -13.85 -10.60 2.46
CA ASP A 215 -13.67 -10.91 3.88
C ASP A 215 -12.75 -12.11 4.08
N ARG A 216 -11.62 -11.86 4.75
CA ARG A 216 -10.56 -12.85 5.02
C ARG A 216 -11.00 -13.92 6.02
N ASN A 217 -12.08 -13.68 6.77
CA ASN A 217 -12.66 -14.61 7.73
C ASN A 217 -13.78 -15.48 7.11
N LEU A 218 -13.96 -15.46 5.79
CA LEU A 218 -14.94 -16.32 5.13
C LEU A 218 -14.62 -17.80 5.30
N GLU A 219 -15.47 -18.46 6.08
CA GLU A 219 -15.43 -19.90 6.30
C GLU A 219 -15.80 -20.67 5.04
N THR A 220 -15.36 -21.92 4.96
CA THR A 220 -15.62 -22.82 3.82
C THR A 220 -17.11 -22.99 3.53
N LYS A 221 -17.94 -23.06 4.58
CA LYS A 221 -19.41 -23.13 4.45
C LYS A 221 -20.01 -21.87 3.83
N GLN A 222 -19.50 -20.69 4.18
CA GLN A 222 -19.97 -19.41 3.64
C GLN A 222 -19.57 -19.24 2.18
N ILE A 223 -18.34 -19.61 1.82
CA ILE A 223 -17.86 -19.59 0.42
C ILE A 223 -18.68 -20.53 -0.45
N LYS A 224 -19.01 -21.72 0.05
CA LYS A 224 -19.90 -22.66 -0.65
C LYS A 224 -21.27 -22.02 -0.92
N LYS A 225 -21.89 -21.42 0.10
CA LYS A 225 -23.18 -20.73 -0.02
C LYS A 225 -23.13 -19.54 -1.00
N LEU A 226 -22.04 -18.79 -1.01
CA LEU A 226 -21.80 -17.69 -1.97
C LEU A 226 -21.72 -18.21 -3.41
N LYS A 227 -20.97 -19.28 -3.66
CA LYS A 227 -20.87 -19.91 -4.99
C LYS A 227 -22.24 -20.38 -5.49
N GLU A 228 -22.96 -21.12 -4.66
CA GLU A 228 -24.32 -21.61 -4.97
C GLU A 228 -25.30 -20.45 -5.22
N SER A 229 -25.20 -19.36 -4.45
CA SER A 229 -26.07 -18.19 -4.60
C SER A 229 -25.77 -17.40 -5.89
N LEU A 230 -24.50 -17.27 -6.27
CA LEU A 230 -24.09 -16.62 -7.52
C LEU A 230 -24.50 -17.44 -8.75
N GLU A 231 -24.42 -18.76 -8.66
CA GLU A 231 -24.86 -19.69 -9.70
C GLU A 231 -26.39 -19.69 -9.84
N LYS A 232 -27.12 -19.79 -8.72
CA LYS A 232 -28.59 -19.68 -8.72
C LYS A 232 -29.10 -18.32 -9.21
N ALA A 233 -28.35 -17.25 -8.93
CA ALA A 233 -28.65 -15.91 -9.44
C ALA A 233 -28.30 -15.72 -10.93
N GLY A 234 -27.77 -16.76 -11.60
CA GLY A 234 -27.40 -16.74 -13.01
C GLY A 234 -26.20 -15.86 -13.33
N VAL A 235 -25.44 -15.42 -12.32
CA VAL A 235 -24.30 -14.50 -12.47
C VAL A 235 -23.06 -15.23 -12.97
N ILE A 236 -22.90 -16.48 -12.54
CA ILE A 236 -21.78 -17.35 -12.91
C ILE A 236 -22.29 -18.72 -13.36
N LYS A 237 -21.55 -19.36 -14.26
CA LYS A 237 -21.65 -20.78 -14.58
C LYS A 237 -20.26 -21.39 -14.47
N PHE A 238 -20.19 -22.63 -13.97
CA PHE A 238 -18.93 -23.37 -13.95
C PHE A 238 -18.83 -24.24 -15.21
N ASP A 239 -17.78 -24.01 -16.00
CA ASP A 239 -17.39 -24.85 -17.13
C ASP A 239 -16.11 -25.59 -16.74
N GLY A 240 -16.26 -26.75 -16.10
CA GLY A 240 -15.16 -27.48 -15.47
C GLY A 240 -14.44 -26.65 -14.39
N GLU A 241 -13.16 -26.35 -14.62
CA GLU A 241 -12.34 -25.49 -13.75
C GLU A 241 -12.56 -23.99 -13.97
N ARG A 242 -13.20 -23.60 -15.08
CA ARG A 242 -13.35 -22.19 -15.48
C ARG A 242 -14.70 -21.63 -15.04
N ILE A 243 -14.73 -20.31 -14.84
CA ILE A 243 -15.94 -19.57 -14.50
C ILE A 243 -16.34 -18.72 -15.69
N VAL A 244 -17.57 -18.91 -16.15
CA VAL A 244 -18.20 -18.08 -17.17
C VAL A 244 -19.15 -17.11 -16.49
N TYR A 245 -18.95 -15.81 -16.72
CA TYR A 245 -19.77 -14.76 -16.13
C TYR A 245 -20.92 -14.37 -17.06
N CYS A 246 -22.14 -14.52 -16.58
CA CYS A 246 -23.37 -14.25 -17.31
C CYS A 246 -24.04 -13.00 -16.73
N PHE A 247 -23.56 -11.82 -17.11
CA PHE A 247 -24.25 -10.55 -16.86
C PHE A 247 -25.09 -10.18 -18.08
N ALA A 248 -26.29 -9.63 -17.87
CA ALA A 248 -27.03 -9.00 -18.96
C ALA A 248 -26.16 -7.86 -19.51
N LYS A 249 -25.86 -7.87 -20.81
CA LYS A 249 -25.15 -6.76 -21.43
C LYS A 249 -26.04 -5.53 -21.31
N ASN A 250 -25.60 -4.50 -20.58
CA ASN A 250 -26.15 -3.17 -20.78
C ASN A 250 -25.80 -2.76 -22.22
N GLU A 251 -26.80 -2.71 -23.08
CA GLU A 251 -26.72 -2.12 -24.40
C GLU A 251 -26.43 -0.62 -24.26
N THR A 252 -25.17 -0.26 -24.10
CA THR A 252 -24.71 1.12 -24.26
C THR A 252 -23.31 1.10 -24.84
N GLN A 253 -23.26 0.69 -26.10
CA GLN A 253 -22.39 1.21 -27.15
C GLN A 253 -22.83 0.52 -28.46
N ARG A 254 -23.88 1.06 -29.10
CA ARG A 254 -24.06 0.84 -30.55
C ARG A 254 -22.94 1.63 -31.24
N PRO A 255 -22.18 1.03 -32.17
CA PRO A 255 -21.36 1.83 -33.07
C PRO A 255 -22.30 2.76 -33.84
N VAL A 256 -21.98 4.06 -33.83
CA VAL A 256 -22.59 5.02 -34.75
C VAL A 256 -22.27 4.55 -36.16
N GLN A 257 -23.27 4.02 -36.87
CA GLN A 257 -23.20 3.86 -38.31
C GLN A 257 -22.99 5.26 -38.89
N VAL A 258 -21.79 5.50 -39.41
CA VAL A 258 -21.53 6.62 -40.30
C VAL A 258 -22.33 6.34 -41.57
N GLN A 259 -23.51 6.94 -41.67
CA GLN A 259 -24.30 6.95 -42.89
C GLN A 259 -23.52 7.79 -43.92
N LEU A 260 -22.83 7.13 -44.84
CA LEU A 260 -22.31 7.78 -46.04
C LEU A 260 -23.50 8.30 -46.85
N PRO A 261 -23.52 9.57 -47.29
CA PRO A 261 -24.59 10.07 -48.14
C PRO A 261 -24.58 9.33 -49.47
N SER A 262 -25.73 8.74 -49.82
CA SER A 262 -26.01 8.11 -51.10
C SER A 262 -25.90 9.12 -52.23
N VAL A 263 -24.88 8.98 -53.06
CA VAL A 263 -24.78 9.70 -54.34
C VAL A 263 -25.73 9.03 -55.32
N SER A 264 -26.89 9.66 -55.54
CA SER A 264 -27.80 9.34 -56.62
C SER A 264 -27.19 9.78 -57.95
N GLY A 265 -26.58 8.84 -58.67
CA GLY A 265 -26.20 9.02 -60.08
C GLY A 265 -27.43 8.88 -60.99
N PRO A 266 -27.62 9.76 -61.99
CA PRO A 266 -28.78 9.72 -62.86
C PRO A 266 -28.72 8.57 -63.88
N SER A 267 -29.89 7.95 -64.04
CA SER A 267 -30.29 7.04 -65.09
C SER A 267 -29.99 7.61 -66.49
N ALA A 268 -29.17 6.91 -67.27
CA ALA A 268 -28.98 7.16 -68.69
C ALA A 268 -29.39 5.91 -69.47
N ALA A 269 -30.51 6.05 -70.18
CA ALA A 269 -31.05 5.09 -71.11
C ALA A 269 -30.10 4.87 -72.31
N ALA A 270 -29.79 3.62 -72.61
CA ALA A 270 -29.19 3.23 -73.88
C ALA A 270 -30.31 2.71 -74.79
N ASN A 271 -30.59 3.46 -75.86
CA ASN A 271 -31.36 2.97 -77.00
C ASN A 271 -30.47 2.12 -77.92
N PRO A 272 -31.06 1.17 -78.67
CA PRO A 272 -30.32 0.21 -79.48
C PRO A 272 -30.04 0.79 -80.87
N ILE A 273 -28.87 0.48 -81.44
CA ILE A 273 -28.64 0.59 -82.88
C ILE A 273 -28.04 -0.73 -83.37
N THR A 274 -28.83 -1.39 -84.21
CA THR A 274 -28.48 -2.45 -85.15
C THR A 274 -27.76 -1.87 -86.37
N ASN A 275 -26.86 -2.70 -86.94
CA ASN A 275 -26.02 -2.58 -88.14
C ASN A 275 -24.73 -1.76 -88.01
#